data_AF-A0A7R9FHN4-F1
#
_entry.id   AF-A0A7R9FHN4-F1
#
_cell.length_a   1.000
_cell.length_b   1.000
_cell.length_c   1.000
_cell.angle_alpha   90.00
_cell.angle_beta   90.00
_cell.angle_gamma   90.00
#
_symmetry.space_group_name_H-M   'P 1'
#
loop_
_entity.id
_entity.type
_entity.pdbx_description
1 polymer ?
#
loop_
_entity_poly.entity_id
_entity_poly.type
_entity_poly.pdbx_seq_one_letter_code
_entity_poly.pdbx_strand_id
1 'polypeptide(L)'
;MNAKLSGSPDFKASNGWLKNFKSRHSIRELESPGESLPGDSKAVETFKSSFTEFLKKEGYTRDDVYNISAKLQNKELKPQV
;
A
#
# COMPACT_ATOMS: atom_id res chain seq x y z
N MET A 1 7.76 20.66 6.39
CA MET A 1 7.83 19.30 5.79
C MET A 1 7.41 18.25 6.81
N ASN A 2 8.00 18.25 8.02
CA ASN A 2 7.75 17.24 9.06
C ASN A 2 6.26 17.08 9.43
N ALA A 3 5.54 18.19 9.66
CA ALA A 3 4.12 18.13 10.00
C ALA A 3 3.24 17.45 8.93
N LYS A 4 3.60 17.56 7.63
CA LYS A 4 2.89 16.89 6.54
C LYS A 4 3.21 15.40 6.44
N LEU A 5 4.34 14.97 7.03
CA LEU A 5 4.83 13.59 7.01
C LEU A 5 4.69 12.91 8.38
N SER A 6 3.96 13.54 9.32
CA SER A 6 3.89 13.11 10.74
C SER A 6 5.27 12.89 11.38
N GLY A 7 6.29 13.61 10.91
CA GLY A 7 7.66 13.52 11.41
C GLY A 7 7.89 14.36 12.67
N SER A 8 8.95 14.05 13.42
CA SER A 8 9.34 14.79 14.61
C SER A 8 9.50 16.30 14.34
N PRO A 9 9.01 17.18 15.24
CA PRO A 9 9.18 18.63 15.09
C PRO A 9 10.66 19.06 15.13
N ASP A 10 11.52 18.27 15.78
CA ASP A 10 12.94 18.57 15.97
C ASP A 10 13.80 18.14 14.79
N PHE A 11 13.24 17.36 13.86
CA PHE A 11 13.97 16.94 12.68
C PHE A 11 14.27 18.15 11.77
N LYS A 12 15.56 18.42 11.52
CA LYS A 12 16.01 19.47 10.59
C LYS A 12 16.73 18.82 9.42
N ALA A 13 16.32 19.18 8.21
CA ALA A 13 16.95 18.70 6.99
C ALA A 13 16.97 19.81 5.94
N SER A 14 17.86 19.67 4.95
CA SER A 14 17.93 20.60 3.84
C SER A 14 16.67 20.51 2.95
N ASN A 15 16.37 21.58 2.23
CA ASN A 15 15.18 21.66 1.36
C ASN A 15 15.12 20.54 0.30
N GLY A 16 16.26 19.96 -0.08
CA GLY A 16 16.37 18.86 -1.05
C GLY A 16 16.51 17.47 -0.43
N TRP A 17 16.57 17.34 0.90
CA TRP A 17 16.87 16.08 1.58
C TRP A 17 15.92 14.95 1.15
N LEU A 18 14.61 15.18 1.22
CA LEU A 18 13.62 14.16 0.87
C LEU A 18 13.69 13.75 -0.61
N LYS A 19 13.87 14.72 -1.51
CA LYS A 19 14.02 14.47 -2.95
C LYS A 19 15.24 13.61 -3.24
N ASN A 20 16.38 13.94 -2.63
CA ASN A 20 17.63 13.22 -2.82
C ASN A 20 17.59 11.84 -2.16
N PHE A 21 16.96 11.71 -1.00
CA PHE A 21 16.75 10.43 -0.33
C PHE A 21 15.91 9.48 -1.18
N LYS A 22 14.75 9.96 -1.68
CA LYS A 22 13.89 9.21 -2.60
C LYS A 22 14.65 8.76 -3.85
N SER A 23 15.43 9.65 -4.45
CA SER A 23 16.24 9.36 -5.64
C SER A 23 17.32 8.29 -5.39
N ARG A 24 18.10 8.41 -4.32
CA ARG A 24 19.17 7.45 -3.97
C ARG A 24 18.65 6.04 -3.72
N HIS A 25 17.47 5.93 -3.14
CA HIS A 25 16.86 4.64 -2.80
C HIS A 25 15.78 4.19 -3.79
N SER A 26 15.64 4.88 -4.93
CA SER A 26 14.61 4.59 -5.94
C SER A 26 13.18 4.48 -5.37
N ILE A 27 12.89 5.26 -4.33
CA ILE A 27 11.56 5.36 -3.72
C ILE A 27 10.70 6.21 -4.65
N ARG A 28 9.79 5.56 -5.37
CA ARG A 28 8.80 6.23 -6.20
C ARG A 28 7.58 6.56 -5.36
N GLU A 29 7.29 7.85 -5.23
CA GLU A 29 5.98 8.32 -4.80
C GLU A 29 5.02 8.06 -5.95
N LEU A 30 4.35 6.91 -5.91
CA LEU A 30 3.23 6.67 -6.79
C LEU A 30 2.06 7.39 -6.14
N GLU A 31 1.75 8.61 -6.61
CA GLU A 31 0.35 9.03 -6.65
C GLU A 31 -0.32 8.05 -7.61
N SER A 32 -0.63 6.84 -7.12
CA SER A 32 -1.80 6.19 -7.70
C SER A 32 -2.90 7.21 -7.46
N PRO A 33 -3.63 7.65 -8.50
CA PRO A 33 -4.99 8.03 -8.24
C PRO A 33 -5.53 6.79 -7.54
N GLY A 34 -5.77 6.91 -6.23
CA GLY A 34 -6.87 6.17 -5.66
C GLY A 34 -8.04 6.70 -6.45
N GLU A 35 -8.27 6.14 -7.63
CA GLU A 35 -9.61 5.97 -8.10
C GLU A 35 -10.23 5.14 -6.98
N SER A 36 -10.70 5.84 -5.96
CA SER A 36 -12.06 5.64 -5.52
C SER A 36 -12.89 5.85 -6.78
N LEU A 37 -12.87 4.85 -7.67
CA LEU A 37 -13.95 4.61 -8.59
C LEU A 37 -15.19 4.74 -7.71
N PRO A 38 -16.24 5.46 -8.12
CA PRO A 38 -17.52 5.37 -7.45
C PRO A 38 -17.94 3.91 -7.52
N GLY A 39 -17.52 3.14 -6.52
CA GLY A 39 -17.76 1.72 -6.42
C GLY A 39 -19.24 1.58 -6.14
N ASP A 40 -19.90 0.69 -6.87
CA ASP A 40 -21.27 0.30 -6.57
C ASP A 40 -21.31 -0.15 -5.11
N SER A 41 -21.89 0.69 -4.25
CA SER A 41 -21.95 0.47 -2.81
C SER A 41 -22.66 -0.85 -2.51
N LYS A 42 -23.61 -1.25 -3.36
CA LYS A 42 -24.30 -2.54 -3.27
C LYS A 42 -23.36 -3.70 -3.58
N ALA A 43 -22.53 -3.59 -4.62
CA ALA A 43 -21.54 -4.61 -4.95
C ALA A 43 -20.49 -4.76 -3.83
N VAL A 44 -20.06 -3.65 -3.23
CA VAL A 44 -19.12 -3.65 -2.09
C VAL A 44 -19.73 -4.33 -0.87
N GLU A 45 -20.96 -3.99 -0.49
CA GLU A 45 -21.64 -4.61 0.67
C GLU A 45 -21.94 -6.10 0.44
N THR A 46 -22.30 -6.47 -0.80
CA THR A 46 -22.50 -7.88 -1.19
C THR A 46 -21.20 -8.67 -1.05
N PHE A 47 -20.08 -8.13 -1.54
CA PHE A 47 -18.77 -8.76 -1.42
C PHE A 47 -18.32 -8.89 0.03
N LYS A 48 -18.47 -7.85 0.86
CA LYS A 48 -18.13 -7.92 2.29
C LYS A 48 -18.89 -9.02 3.01
N SER A 49 -20.18 -9.15 2.71
CA SER A 49 -21.06 -10.13 3.34
C SER A 49 -20.65 -11.57 2.96
N SER A 50 -20.51 -11.85 1.66
CA SER A 50 -20.14 -13.19 1.17
C SER A 50 -18.73 -13.59 1.61
N PHE A 51 -17.78 -12.65 1.60
CA PHE A 51 -16.42 -12.89 2.06
C PHE A 51 -16.36 -13.20 3.56
N THR A 52 -17.12 -12.47 4.38
CA THR A 52 -17.17 -12.73 5.84
C THR A 52 -17.78 -14.09 6.15
N GLU A 53 -18.81 -14.50 5.41
CA GLU A 53 -19.42 -15.83 5.56
C GLU A 53 -18.45 -16.94 5.18
N PHE A 54 -17.72 -16.76 4.08
CA PHE A 54 -16.66 -17.68 3.65
C PHE A 54 -15.58 -17.85 4.73
N LEU A 55 -15.06 -16.75 5.30
CA LEU A 55 -14.04 -16.83 6.35
C LEU A 55 -14.54 -17.63 7.57
N LYS A 56 -15.79 -17.38 8.01
CA LYS A 56 -16.38 -18.11 9.13
C LYS A 56 -16.56 -19.60 8.83
N LYS A 57 -17.03 -19.93 7.62
CA LYS A 57 -17.27 -21.31 7.19
C LYS A 57 -15.98 -22.12 7.16
N GLU A 58 -14.91 -21.53 6.67
CA GLU A 58 -13.60 -22.18 6.52
C GLU A 58 -12.71 -22.02 7.76
N GLY A 59 -13.18 -21.31 8.80
CA GLY A 59 -12.45 -21.15 10.06
C GLY A 59 -11.28 -20.16 10.00
N TYR A 60 -11.20 -19.31 8.98
CA TYR A 60 -10.17 -18.28 8.87
C TYR A 60 -10.43 -17.13 9.83
N THR A 61 -9.36 -16.64 10.42
CA THR A 61 -9.34 -15.44 11.25
C THR A 61 -8.94 -14.22 10.43
N ARG A 62 -9.04 -13.03 11.02
CA ARG A 62 -8.58 -11.81 10.35
C ARG A 62 -7.07 -11.80 10.11
N ASP A 63 -6.32 -12.52 10.93
CA ASP A 63 -4.86 -12.62 10.82
C ASP A 63 -4.43 -13.41 9.58
N ASP A 64 -5.33 -14.24 9.03
CA ASP A 64 -5.13 -15.01 7.80
C ASP A 64 -5.41 -14.21 6.52
N VAL A 65 -5.96 -12.98 6.64
CA VAL A 65 -6.38 -12.16 5.51
C VAL A 65 -5.34 -11.07 5.21
N TYR A 66 -4.63 -11.21 4.11
CA TYR A 66 -3.63 -10.24 3.66
C TYR A 66 -4.02 -9.58 2.33
N ASN A 67 -3.92 -8.25 2.25
CA ASN A 67 -4.14 -7.50 1.01
C ASN A 67 -2.84 -7.41 0.20
N ILE A 68 -2.73 -8.20 -0.87
CA ILE A 68 -1.61 -8.09 -1.83
C ILE A 68 -1.96 -7.02 -2.86
N SER A 69 -1.38 -5.83 -2.74
CA SER A 69 -1.39 -4.87 -3.85
C SER A 69 -0.49 -5.38 -4.98
N ALA A 70 -0.99 -5.35 -6.22
CA ALA A 70 -0.32 -5.87 -7.43
C ALA A 70 0.90 -5.04 -7.88
N LYS A 71 1.86 -4.82 -6.97
CA LYS A 71 3.23 -4.37 -7.30
C LYS A 71 4.27 -5.49 -7.17
N LEU A 72 3.84 -6.74 -7.02
CA LEU A 72 4.70 -7.90 -7.30
C LEU A 72 4.71 -8.17 -8.81
N GLN A 73 5.14 -7.20 -9.61
CA GLN A 73 5.63 -7.49 -10.95
C GLN A 73 7.12 -7.81 -10.83
N ASN A 74 7.44 -9.10 -10.96
CA ASN A 74 8.73 -9.68 -11.36
C ASN A 74 9.98 -9.02 -10.76
N LYS A 75 10.41 -9.53 -9.62
CA LYS A 75 11.84 -9.59 -9.27
C LYS A 75 12.32 -11.04 -9.39
N GLU A 76 12.12 -11.65 -10.56
CA GLU A 76 12.84 -12.87 -10.91
C GLU A 76 14.30 -12.50 -11.17
N LEU A 77 15.12 -12.89 -10.19
CA LEU A 77 16.55 -13.22 -10.22
C LEU A 77 17.28 -12.97 -11.55
N LYS A 78 18.15 -11.95 -11.58
CA LYS A 78 19.25 -11.95 -12.54
C LYS A 78 20.27 -13.00 -12.08
N PRO A 79 20.67 -13.98 -12.92
CA PRO A 79 21.81 -14.81 -12.59
C PRO A 79 23.05 -13.92 -12.52
N GLN A 80 23.81 -14.07 -11.43
CA GLN A 80 25.18 -13.56 -11.39
C GLN A 80 26.01 -14.47 -12.29
N VAL A 81 26.53 -13.90 -13.37
CA VAL A 81 27.74 -14.38 -14.05
C VAL A 81 28.78 -13.28 -13.87
#